data_AF-A0A7K6DJ96-F1
#
_entry.id   AF-A0A7K6DJ96-F1
#
_cell.length_a   1.000
_cell.length_b   1.000
_cell.length_c   1.000
_cell.angle_alpha   90.00
_cell.angle_beta   90.00
_cell.angle_gamma   90.00
#
_symmetry.space_group_name_H-M   'P 1'
#
loop_
_entity.id
_entity.type
_entity.pdbx_description
1 polymer ?
#
loop_
_entity_poly.entity_id
_entity_poly.type
_entity_poly.pdbx_seq_one_letter_code
_entity_poly.pdbx_strand_id
1 'polypeptide(L)'
;RNAKKEGDLLTAQARLKDVEALLNSKEAALSTALGEKRNLETEVRDLRGQVAKLESALGEAKKQLQDEMLRRVDAENRLQTLKEELEFQKNIYSEELRETKRRHETRLVEIDNGRQREFESKLSEALQELRSQHEAQIRLYKEELEKTYGAKLENAKQSAERNSNMVGAAHEELQQTRIRIDNLSSEVSQLQKQLAAKEAKLHDLEDILARERETNRRLLSDKEREMAEMRARMQQQLDEYQELLDIKLALDMEINAYRKLLEGEEERLRLSPSPSSHKGASRSRLSTPGSSKKRKLEDSESRTSFSHHARTSGRVGVEEVDLEGKFVRLRNKSNEDQAMGNWQIKRQNGDDPPITYRFPPKFTLKAGQAVTIWASGAGATHSPPSNVVWKAQSSWGSGDSLRTALINSNGEEVAMRKLVRTVIINDDEDEDDDEMSIHHRHHHGSCSGSGDPGEYNLRSRTVVCGTCGQPADKSGTQNAGINTMSSGSSTSSVTVTRSYRSMGDSGIGLGDSLVSRNYLLGSSSPRRQVSAVPRPWVQ
;
A
#
# COMPACT_ATOMS: atom_id res chain seq x y z
N ARG A 1 -192.86 22.22 -107.10
CA ARG A 1 -192.35 22.76 -105.81
C ARG A 1 -191.41 21.79 -105.06
N ASN A 2 -191.20 20.54 -105.53
CA ASN A 2 -190.37 19.55 -104.82
C ASN A 2 -188.86 19.64 -105.12
N ALA A 3 -188.45 19.62 -106.40
CA ALA A 3 -187.05 19.45 -106.84
C ALA A 3 -185.97 20.26 -106.08
N LYS A 4 -186.27 21.49 -105.64
CA LYS A 4 -185.32 22.29 -104.86
C LYS A 4 -184.97 21.64 -103.50
N LYS A 5 -185.95 21.04 -102.81
CA LYS A 5 -185.75 20.37 -101.52
C LYS A 5 -184.85 19.14 -101.61
N GLU A 6 -184.85 18.45 -102.76
CA GLU A 6 -184.05 17.24 -102.98
C GLU A 6 -182.57 17.59 -103.23
N GLY A 7 -182.29 18.68 -103.94
CA GLY A 7 -180.94 19.23 -104.08
C GLY A 7 -180.37 19.75 -102.76
N ASP A 8 -181.17 20.45 -101.96
CA ASP A 8 -180.78 20.92 -100.62
C ASP A 8 -180.44 19.72 -99.69
N LEU A 9 -181.23 18.62 -99.76
CA LEU A 9 -181.00 17.39 -99.01
C LEU A 9 -179.69 16.68 -99.40
N LEU A 10 -179.44 16.50 -100.71
CA LEU A 10 -178.20 15.88 -101.21
C LEU A 10 -176.96 16.69 -100.80
N THR A 11 -177.05 18.02 -100.83
CA THR A 11 -175.96 18.91 -100.40
C THR A 11 -175.70 18.79 -98.90
N ALA A 12 -176.74 18.58 -98.09
CA ALA A 12 -176.59 18.29 -96.66
C ALA A 12 -175.97 16.90 -96.40
N GLN A 13 -176.35 15.87 -97.17
CA GLN A 13 -175.78 14.53 -97.06
C GLN A 13 -174.30 14.47 -97.47
N ALA A 14 -173.88 15.23 -98.48
CA ALA A 14 -172.47 15.35 -98.84
C ALA A 14 -171.65 15.97 -97.69
N ARG A 15 -172.12 17.11 -97.15
CA ARG A 15 -171.49 17.78 -96.00
C ARG A 15 -171.45 16.90 -94.75
N LEU A 16 -172.47 16.07 -94.52
CA LEU A 16 -172.47 15.10 -93.42
C LEU A 16 -171.29 14.13 -93.59
N LYS A 17 -171.13 13.53 -94.78
CA LYS A 17 -170.01 12.61 -95.08
C LYS A 17 -168.64 13.27 -95.00
N ASP A 18 -168.52 14.52 -95.45
CA ASP A 18 -167.26 15.27 -95.32
C ASP A 18 -166.90 15.52 -93.84
N VAL A 19 -167.89 15.82 -93.01
CA VAL A 19 -167.73 15.98 -91.55
C VAL A 19 -167.47 14.65 -90.86
N GLU A 20 -168.11 13.56 -91.26
CA GLU A 20 -167.83 12.19 -90.79
C GLU A 20 -166.40 11.76 -91.16
N ALA A 21 -165.94 12.04 -92.38
CA ALA A 21 -164.57 11.75 -92.80
C ALA A 21 -163.54 12.60 -92.03
N LEU A 22 -163.82 13.88 -91.78
CA LEU A 22 -163.01 14.74 -90.92
C LEU A 22 -163.00 14.25 -89.46
N LEU A 23 -164.15 13.80 -88.92
CA LEU A 23 -164.25 13.25 -87.58
C LEU A 23 -163.40 11.98 -87.46
N ASN A 24 -163.59 11.00 -88.34
CA ASN A 24 -162.80 9.78 -88.39
C ASN A 24 -161.28 10.06 -88.52
N SER A 25 -160.91 11.06 -89.34
CA SER A 25 -159.52 11.51 -89.48
C SER A 25 -158.95 12.11 -88.18
N LYS A 26 -159.75 12.92 -87.46
CA LYS A 26 -159.36 13.50 -86.17
C LYS A 26 -159.34 12.47 -85.04
N GLU A 27 -160.24 11.49 -85.04
CA GLU A 27 -160.26 10.38 -84.09
C GLU A 27 -159.06 9.44 -84.31
N ALA A 28 -158.69 9.14 -85.55
CA ALA A 28 -157.48 8.40 -85.87
C ALA A 28 -156.22 9.15 -85.40
N ALA A 29 -156.11 10.45 -85.71
CA ALA A 29 -155.00 11.28 -85.25
C ALA A 29 -154.92 11.40 -83.71
N LEU A 30 -156.07 11.51 -83.05
CA LEU A 30 -156.17 11.52 -81.58
C LEU A 30 -155.75 10.16 -81.00
N SER A 31 -156.13 9.05 -81.62
CA SER A 31 -155.73 7.70 -81.21
C SER A 31 -154.22 7.51 -81.29
N THR A 32 -153.59 7.91 -82.40
CA THR A 32 -152.13 7.90 -82.58
C THR A 32 -151.43 8.78 -81.54
N ALA A 33 -151.87 10.03 -81.36
CA ALA A 33 -151.28 10.94 -80.37
C ALA A 33 -151.45 10.43 -78.92
N LEU A 34 -152.54 9.73 -78.60
CA LEU A 34 -152.72 9.04 -77.33
C LEU A 34 -151.85 7.77 -77.21
N GLY A 35 -151.48 7.13 -78.32
CA GLY A 35 -150.48 6.05 -78.36
C GLY A 35 -149.08 6.57 -78.07
N GLU A 36 -148.64 7.58 -78.83
CA GLU A 36 -147.36 8.28 -78.63
C GLU A 36 -147.23 8.84 -77.21
N LYS A 37 -148.28 9.48 -76.69
CA LYS A 37 -148.34 9.93 -75.30
C LYS A 37 -148.08 8.78 -74.31
N ARG A 38 -148.72 7.62 -74.47
CA ARG A 38 -148.51 6.47 -73.57
C ARG A 38 -147.08 5.93 -73.66
N ASN A 39 -146.50 5.89 -74.86
CA ASN A 39 -145.12 5.47 -75.08
C ASN A 39 -144.12 6.42 -74.38
N LEU A 40 -144.34 7.73 -74.51
CA LEU A 40 -143.55 8.75 -73.79
C LEU A 40 -143.78 8.69 -72.27
N GLU A 41 -145.00 8.38 -71.81
CA GLU A 41 -145.29 8.14 -70.39
C GLU A 41 -144.63 6.86 -69.84
N THR A 42 -144.39 5.84 -70.66
CA THR A 42 -143.53 4.70 -70.29
C THR A 42 -142.05 5.07 -70.29
N GLU A 43 -141.54 5.73 -71.32
CA GLU A 43 -140.14 6.13 -71.41
C GLU A 43 -139.74 7.08 -70.26
N VAL A 44 -140.57 8.07 -69.93
CA VAL A 44 -140.36 8.97 -68.79
C VAL A 44 -140.39 8.21 -67.46
N ARG A 45 -141.18 7.14 -67.33
CA ARG A 45 -141.20 6.30 -66.12
C ARG A 45 -139.92 5.48 -66.00
N ASP A 46 -139.47 4.89 -67.09
CA ASP A 46 -138.28 4.03 -67.12
C ASP A 46 -136.99 4.85 -66.96
N LEU A 47 -136.91 6.03 -67.59
CA LEU A 47 -135.83 7.00 -67.37
C LEU A 47 -135.79 7.48 -65.91
N ARG A 48 -136.94 7.79 -65.29
CA ARG A 48 -137.00 8.09 -63.83
C ARG A 48 -136.53 6.91 -62.98
N GLY A 49 -136.88 5.68 -63.36
CA GLY A 49 -136.39 4.46 -62.71
C GLY A 49 -134.88 4.24 -62.88
N GLN A 50 -134.30 4.65 -64.02
CA GLN A 50 -132.84 4.63 -64.23
C GLN A 50 -132.15 5.73 -63.42
N VAL A 51 -132.68 6.96 -63.39
CA VAL A 51 -132.17 8.06 -62.56
C VAL A 51 -132.14 7.65 -61.09
N ALA A 52 -133.24 7.14 -60.53
CA ALA A 52 -133.28 6.72 -59.13
C ALA A 52 -132.27 5.59 -58.79
N LYS A 53 -132.02 4.66 -59.73
CA LYS A 53 -130.97 3.63 -59.58
C LYS A 53 -129.56 4.23 -59.60
N LEU A 54 -129.31 5.17 -60.50
CA LEU A 54 -128.02 5.87 -60.60
C LEU A 54 -127.77 6.78 -59.38
N GLU A 55 -128.82 7.40 -58.83
CA GLU A 55 -128.76 8.17 -57.57
C GLU A 55 -128.44 7.28 -56.37
N SER A 56 -129.05 6.10 -56.25
CA SER A 56 -128.70 5.11 -55.20
C SER A 56 -127.25 4.64 -55.34
N ALA A 57 -126.85 4.20 -56.54
CA ALA A 57 -125.49 3.75 -56.81
C ALA A 57 -124.44 4.85 -56.57
N LEU A 58 -124.75 6.11 -56.90
CA LEU A 58 -123.90 7.26 -56.58
C LEU A 58 -123.83 7.53 -55.08
N GLY A 59 -124.92 7.33 -54.33
CA GLY A 59 -124.94 7.41 -52.87
C GLY A 59 -124.08 6.33 -52.22
N GLU A 60 -124.22 5.08 -52.68
CA GLU A 60 -123.42 3.93 -52.23
C GLU A 60 -121.92 4.11 -52.55
N ALA A 61 -121.58 4.53 -53.77
CA ALA A 61 -120.19 4.81 -54.16
C ALA A 61 -119.58 5.98 -53.37
N LYS A 62 -120.35 7.04 -53.07
CA LYS A 62 -119.91 8.13 -52.19
C LYS A 62 -119.65 7.63 -50.77
N LYS A 63 -120.51 6.77 -50.22
CA LYS A 63 -120.30 6.18 -48.89
C LYS A 63 -119.06 5.28 -48.89
N GLN A 64 -118.90 4.40 -49.87
CA GLN A 64 -117.72 3.53 -49.98
C GLN A 64 -116.42 4.34 -50.07
N LEU A 65 -116.42 5.45 -50.82
CA LEU A 65 -115.30 6.39 -50.88
C LEU A 65 -115.03 7.07 -49.52
N GLN A 66 -116.07 7.46 -48.77
CA GLN A 66 -115.92 8.02 -47.43
C GLN A 66 -115.35 7.00 -46.43
N ASP A 67 -115.90 5.77 -46.42
CA ASP A 67 -115.44 4.67 -45.58
C ASP A 67 -113.96 4.32 -45.90
N GLU A 68 -113.56 4.33 -47.18
CA GLU A 68 -112.18 4.01 -47.59
C GLU A 68 -111.20 5.17 -47.36
N MET A 69 -111.64 6.43 -47.52
CA MET A 69 -110.84 7.59 -47.08
C MET A 69 -110.58 7.54 -45.57
N LEU A 70 -111.56 7.13 -44.76
CA LEU A 70 -111.38 6.97 -43.32
C LEU A 70 -110.37 5.85 -43.01
N ARG A 71 -110.49 4.68 -43.65
CA ARG A 71 -109.51 3.58 -43.50
C ARG A 71 -108.09 4.01 -43.89
N ARG A 72 -107.95 4.78 -44.98
CA ARG A 72 -106.66 5.33 -45.39
C ARG A 72 -106.07 6.27 -44.34
N VAL A 73 -106.87 7.20 -43.80
CA VAL A 73 -106.41 8.15 -42.76
C VAL A 73 -106.02 7.40 -41.48
N ASP A 74 -106.80 6.40 -41.05
CA ASP A 74 -106.45 5.55 -39.91
C ASP A 74 -105.14 4.77 -40.13
N ALA A 75 -104.91 4.26 -41.34
CA ALA A 75 -103.68 3.57 -41.70
C ALA A 75 -102.48 4.53 -41.76
N GLU A 76 -102.64 5.74 -42.30
CA GLU A 76 -101.60 6.78 -42.37
C GLU A 76 -101.24 7.29 -40.97
N ASN A 77 -102.22 7.48 -40.08
CA ASN A 77 -101.99 7.81 -38.67
C ASN A 77 -101.18 6.72 -37.95
N ARG A 78 -101.57 5.45 -38.08
CA ARG A 78 -100.82 4.31 -37.48
C ARG A 78 -99.40 4.21 -38.04
N LEU A 79 -99.23 4.41 -39.34
CA LEU A 79 -97.93 4.39 -40.01
C LEU A 79 -97.05 5.54 -39.51
N GLN A 80 -97.62 6.71 -39.25
CA GLN A 80 -96.92 7.85 -38.63
C GLN A 80 -96.52 7.56 -37.17
N THR A 81 -97.41 7.02 -36.34
CA THR A 81 -97.08 6.60 -34.96
C THR A 81 -95.94 5.57 -34.95
N LEU A 82 -95.98 4.57 -35.83
CA LEU A 82 -94.92 3.55 -35.93
C LEU A 82 -93.58 4.11 -36.44
N LYS A 83 -93.59 5.17 -37.27
CA LYS A 83 -92.37 5.90 -37.64
C LYS A 83 -91.78 6.65 -36.45
N GLU A 84 -92.62 7.34 -35.69
CA GLU A 84 -92.20 8.13 -34.53
C GLU A 84 -91.66 7.23 -33.42
N GLU A 85 -92.30 6.09 -33.15
CA GLU A 85 -91.81 5.07 -32.23
C GLU A 85 -90.49 4.45 -32.72
N LEU A 86 -90.37 4.12 -34.02
CA LEU A 86 -89.12 3.60 -34.58
C LEU A 86 -87.97 4.61 -34.47
N GLU A 87 -88.21 5.90 -34.70
CA GLU A 87 -87.18 6.94 -34.59
C GLU A 87 -86.81 7.21 -33.12
N PHE A 88 -87.79 7.16 -32.21
CA PHE A 88 -87.56 7.22 -30.76
C PHE A 88 -86.68 6.05 -30.28
N GLN A 89 -86.98 4.82 -30.71
CA GLN A 89 -86.17 3.63 -30.38
C GLN A 89 -84.75 3.73 -30.96
N LYS A 90 -84.58 4.18 -32.21
CA LYS A 90 -83.24 4.46 -32.78
C LYS A 90 -82.47 5.47 -31.93
N ASN A 91 -83.12 6.56 -31.52
CA ASN A 91 -82.48 7.62 -30.73
C ASN A 91 -82.04 7.09 -29.36
N ILE A 92 -82.88 6.30 -28.67
CA ILE A 92 -82.50 5.61 -27.43
C ILE A 92 -81.27 4.74 -27.65
N TYR A 93 -81.30 3.79 -28.60
CA TYR A 93 -80.16 2.91 -28.85
C TYR A 93 -78.90 3.67 -29.29
N SER A 94 -79.05 4.81 -29.98
CA SER A 94 -77.92 5.67 -30.35
C SER A 94 -77.26 6.32 -29.13
N GLU A 95 -78.05 6.76 -28.15
CA GLU A 95 -77.56 7.42 -26.94
C GLU A 95 -77.04 6.40 -25.92
N GLU A 96 -77.69 5.24 -25.76
CA GLU A 96 -77.16 4.11 -25.00
C GLU A 96 -75.80 3.64 -25.55
N LEU A 97 -75.68 3.55 -26.88
CA LEU A 97 -74.41 3.20 -27.54
C LEU A 97 -73.35 4.30 -27.37
N ARG A 98 -73.76 5.57 -27.32
CA ARG A 98 -72.86 6.71 -27.07
C ARG A 98 -72.40 6.73 -25.61
N GLU A 99 -73.29 6.48 -24.67
CA GLU A 99 -73.01 6.50 -23.24
C GLU A 99 -72.17 5.28 -22.81
N THR A 100 -72.46 4.09 -23.35
CA THR A 100 -71.62 2.89 -23.12
C THR A 100 -70.21 3.04 -23.70
N LYS A 101 -70.07 3.61 -24.90
CA LYS A 101 -68.75 4.00 -25.46
C LYS A 101 -68.03 4.98 -24.54
N ARG A 102 -68.68 6.06 -24.11
CA ARG A 102 -68.09 7.06 -23.22
C ARG A 102 -67.66 6.47 -21.87
N ARG A 103 -68.47 5.58 -21.26
CA ARG A 103 -68.10 4.85 -20.04
C ARG A 103 -66.88 3.94 -20.24
N HIS A 104 -66.79 3.27 -21.40
CA HIS A 104 -65.66 2.40 -21.71
C HIS A 104 -64.36 3.20 -21.95
N GLU A 105 -64.45 4.29 -22.70
CA GLU A 105 -63.35 5.24 -22.95
C GLU A 105 -62.85 5.88 -21.65
N THR A 106 -63.76 6.36 -20.79
CA THR A 106 -63.40 6.90 -19.46
C THR A 106 -62.67 5.86 -18.62
N ARG A 107 -63.18 4.62 -18.56
CA ARG A 107 -62.53 3.53 -17.80
C ARG A 107 -61.16 3.15 -18.38
N LEU A 108 -60.99 3.16 -19.70
CA LEU A 108 -59.69 2.92 -20.33
C LEU A 108 -58.67 3.99 -19.92
N VAL A 109 -59.06 5.27 -19.97
CA VAL A 109 -58.23 6.40 -19.55
C VAL A 109 -57.92 6.35 -18.05
N GLU A 110 -58.86 5.94 -17.19
CA GLU A 110 -58.63 5.73 -15.76
C GLU A 110 -57.62 4.61 -15.48
N ILE A 111 -57.76 3.47 -16.16
CA ILE A 111 -56.87 2.31 -16.02
C ILE A 111 -55.47 2.65 -16.53
N ASP A 112 -55.35 3.30 -17.68
CA ASP A 112 -54.04 3.63 -18.27
C ASP A 112 -53.32 4.71 -17.46
N ASN A 113 -54.02 5.76 -17.00
CA ASN A 113 -53.46 6.72 -16.04
C ASN A 113 -53.10 6.08 -14.69
N GLY A 114 -53.84 5.07 -14.24
CA GLY A 114 -53.50 4.31 -13.03
C GLY A 114 -52.20 3.54 -13.21
N ARG A 115 -52.08 2.81 -14.33
CA ARG A 115 -50.91 2.02 -14.69
C ARG A 115 -49.68 2.89 -14.96
N GLN A 116 -49.85 4.05 -15.59
CA GLN A 116 -48.79 5.04 -15.79
C GLN A 116 -48.26 5.55 -14.44
N ARG A 117 -49.15 5.96 -13.52
CA ARG A 117 -48.75 6.37 -12.16
C ARG A 117 -48.08 5.24 -11.37
N GLU A 118 -48.50 3.99 -11.54
CA GLU A 118 -47.80 2.84 -10.96
C GLU A 118 -46.38 2.68 -11.52
N PHE A 119 -46.19 2.83 -12.84
CA PHE A 119 -44.85 2.76 -13.46
C PHE A 119 -43.96 3.93 -13.03
N GLU A 120 -44.49 5.16 -13.00
CA GLU A 120 -43.79 6.34 -12.50
C GLU A 120 -43.38 6.20 -11.03
N SER A 121 -44.28 5.69 -10.18
CA SER A 121 -43.99 5.41 -8.77
C SER A 121 -42.89 4.36 -8.61
N LYS A 122 -42.99 3.22 -9.31
CA LYS A 122 -41.99 2.13 -9.25
C LYS A 122 -40.63 2.56 -9.83
N LEU A 123 -40.62 3.41 -10.84
CA LEU A 123 -39.40 4.00 -11.39
C LEU A 123 -38.76 5.00 -10.41
N SER A 124 -39.57 5.84 -9.77
CA SER A 124 -39.12 6.78 -8.72
C SER A 124 -38.53 6.03 -7.52
N GLU A 125 -39.22 4.98 -7.05
CA GLU A 125 -38.78 4.09 -5.98
C GLU A 125 -37.46 3.40 -6.32
N ALA A 126 -37.33 2.80 -7.51
CA ALA A 126 -36.09 2.16 -7.96
C ALA A 126 -34.92 3.15 -8.11
N LEU A 127 -35.18 4.39 -8.55
CA LEU A 127 -34.17 5.45 -8.64
C LEU A 127 -33.75 5.96 -7.26
N GLN A 128 -34.69 6.03 -6.30
CA GLN A 128 -34.40 6.44 -4.92
C GLN A 128 -33.62 5.35 -4.17
N GLU A 129 -33.94 4.07 -4.41
CA GLU A 129 -33.19 2.95 -3.84
C GLU A 129 -31.78 2.84 -4.43
N LEU A 130 -31.60 3.06 -5.75
CA LEU A 130 -30.27 3.12 -6.35
C LEU A 130 -29.41 4.25 -5.75
N ARG A 131 -30.02 5.41 -5.42
CA ARG A 131 -29.35 6.50 -4.69
C ARG A 131 -29.01 6.09 -3.26
N SER A 132 -29.95 5.47 -2.54
CA SER A 132 -29.73 5.01 -1.14
C SER A 132 -28.55 4.04 -1.05
N GLN A 133 -28.44 3.11 -2.02
CA GLN A 133 -27.36 2.14 -2.12
C GLN A 133 -26.01 2.80 -2.43
N HIS A 134 -25.97 3.76 -3.36
CA HIS A 134 -24.74 4.52 -3.64
C HIS A 134 -24.30 5.41 -2.47
N GLU A 135 -25.24 6.08 -1.79
CA GLU A 135 -24.94 6.87 -0.59
C GLU A 135 -24.42 5.97 0.55
N ALA A 136 -24.99 4.77 0.73
CA ALA A 136 -24.51 3.78 1.68
C ALA A 136 -23.10 3.26 1.33
N GLN A 137 -22.82 2.98 0.05
CA GLN A 137 -21.49 2.59 -0.44
C GLN A 137 -20.46 3.70 -0.19
N ILE A 138 -20.78 4.96 -0.53
CA ILE A 138 -19.90 6.12 -0.29
C ILE A 138 -19.63 6.30 1.20
N ARG A 139 -20.65 6.11 2.07
CA ARG A 139 -20.48 6.16 3.52
C ARG A 139 -19.55 5.06 4.03
N LEU A 140 -19.70 3.82 3.56
CA LEU A 140 -18.84 2.69 3.95
C LEU A 140 -17.39 2.91 3.49
N TYR A 141 -17.17 3.28 2.23
CA TYR A 141 -15.83 3.61 1.74
C TYR A 141 -15.19 4.78 2.52
N LYS A 142 -15.98 5.79 2.91
CA LYS A 142 -15.51 6.88 3.76
C LYS A 142 -15.10 6.37 5.15
N GLU A 143 -15.93 5.55 5.79
CA GLU A 143 -15.65 4.99 7.13
C GLU A 143 -14.41 4.08 7.13
N GLU A 144 -14.27 3.21 6.12
CA GLU A 144 -13.07 2.37 5.94
C GLU A 144 -11.81 3.21 5.68
N LEU A 145 -11.93 4.29 4.91
CA LEU A 145 -10.84 5.23 4.63
C LEU A 145 -10.44 6.00 5.89
N GLU A 146 -11.40 6.58 6.63
CA GLU A 146 -11.14 7.27 7.90
C GLU A 146 -10.53 6.33 8.95
N LYS A 147 -11.03 5.09 9.05
CA LYS A 147 -10.49 4.05 9.94
C LYS A 147 -9.06 3.63 9.57
N THR A 148 -8.76 3.43 8.28
CA THR A 148 -7.43 3.01 7.84
C THR A 148 -6.40 4.14 7.88
N TYR A 149 -6.77 5.39 7.55
CA TYR A 149 -5.88 6.54 7.74
C TYR A 149 -5.71 6.88 9.23
N GLY A 150 -6.75 6.79 10.05
CA GLY A 150 -6.67 6.94 11.50
C GLY A 150 -5.69 5.93 12.12
N ALA A 151 -5.82 4.65 11.78
CA ALA A 151 -4.90 3.60 12.25
C ALA A 151 -3.45 3.82 11.79
N LYS A 152 -3.22 4.28 10.54
CA LYS A 152 -1.88 4.62 10.03
C LYS A 152 -1.27 5.82 10.76
N LEU A 153 -2.06 6.88 10.98
CA LEU A 153 -1.63 8.11 11.64
C LEU A 153 -1.32 7.86 13.12
N GLU A 154 -2.12 7.03 13.79
CA GLU A 154 -1.89 6.61 15.18
C GLU A 154 -0.66 5.69 15.31
N ASN A 155 -0.49 4.72 14.40
CA ASN A 155 0.72 3.91 14.35
C ASN A 155 1.99 4.77 14.12
N ALA A 156 1.93 5.75 13.22
CA ALA A 156 3.02 6.68 12.95
C ALA A 156 3.34 7.56 14.16
N LYS A 157 2.34 8.08 14.87
CA LYS A 157 2.53 8.80 16.15
C LYS A 157 3.25 7.94 17.18
N GLN A 158 2.75 6.74 17.45
CA GLN A 158 3.37 5.86 18.45
C GLN A 158 4.78 5.40 18.02
N SER A 159 5.06 5.29 16.72
CA SER A 159 6.41 5.02 16.22
C SER A 159 7.35 6.21 16.44
N ALA A 160 6.88 7.43 16.18
CA ALA A 160 7.62 8.65 16.45
C ALA A 160 7.88 8.87 17.95
N GLU A 161 6.89 8.59 18.80
CA GLU A 161 7.00 8.65 20.27
C GLU A 161 7.99 7.60 20.80
N ARG A 162 7.89 6.34 20.36
CA ARG A 162 8.88 5.30 20.70
C ARG A 162 10.29 5.70 20.28
N ASN A 163 10.46 6.25 19.06
CA ASN A 163 11.74 6.73 18.58
C ASN A 163 12.26 7.93 19.40
N SER A 164 11.39 8.88 19.76
CA SER A 164 11.73 10.01 20.64
C SER A 164 12.19 9.53 22.03
N ASN A 165 11.50 8.53 22.60
CA ASN A 165 11.86 7.96 23.90
C ASN A 165 13.18 7.17 23.84
N MET A 166 13.44 6.45 22.74
CA MET A 166 14.73 5.79 22.50
C MET A 166 15.88 6.79 22.32
N VAL A 167 15.65 7.89 21.60
CA VAL A 167 16.64 8.98 21.46
C VAL A 167 16.89 9.69 22.79
N GLY A 168 15.86 9.89 23.60
CA GLY A 168 15.99 10.42 24.97
C GLY A 168 16.86 9.52 25.84
N ALA A 169 16.52 8.22 25.94
CA ALA A 169 17.29 7.25 26.71
C ALA A 169 18.76 7.15 26.24
N ALA A 170 19.00 7.10 24.92
CA ALA A 170 20.36 7.09 24.37
C ALA A 170 21.14 8.38 24.67
N HIS A 171 20.46 9.53 24.75
CA HIS A 171 21.07 10.79 25.15
C HIS A 171 21.39 10.84 26.66
N GLU A 172 20.53 10.29 27.51
CA GLU A 172 20.78 10.12 28.95
C GLU A 172 21.96 9.18 29.22
N GLU A 173 22.03 8.03 28.52
CA GLU A 173 23.18 7.12 28.58
C GLU A 173 24.48 7.80 28.13
N LEU A 174 24.42 8.63 27.07
CA LEU A 174 25.58 9.40 26.59
C LEU A 174 26.01 10.48 27.61
N GLN A 175 25.07 11.16 28.27
CA GLN A 175 25.40 12.09 29.36
C GLN A 175 26.00 11.37 30.57
N GLN A 176 25.44 10.24 31.00
CA GLN A 176 25.96 9.44 32.12
C GLN A 176 27.37 8.90 31.84
N THR A 177 27.61 8.38 30.63
CA THR A 177 28.94 7.90 30.22
C THR A 177 29.95 9.04 30.09
N ARG A 178 29.55 10.21 29.60
CA ARG A 178 30.41 11.42 29.62
C ARG A 178 30.80 11.83 31.03
N ILE A 179 29.84 11.95 31.96
CA ILE A 179 30.10 12.28 33.37
C ILE A 179 31.06 11.25 34.00
N ARG A 180 30.90 9.96 33.66
CA ARG A 180 31.82 8.90 34.10
C ARG A 180 33.24 9.06 33.53
N ILE A 181 33.37 9.45 32.27
CA ILE A 181 34.68 9.74 31.64
C ILE A 181 35.33 10.95 32.30
N ASP A 182 34.59 12.04 32.52
CA ASP A 182 35.10 13.26 33.18
C ASP A 182 35.58 12.96 34.61
N ASN A 183 34.80 12.18 35.38
CA ASN A 183 35.17 11.71 36.72
C ASN A 183 36.45 10.86 36.71
N LEU A 184 36.52 9.82 35.86
CA LEU A 184 37.71 8.95 35.77
C LEU A 184 38.94 9.71 35.28
N SER A 185 38.77 10.68 34.38
CA SER A 185 39.86 11.56 33.92
C SER A 185 40.39 12.44 35.05
N SER A 186 39.50 12.91 35.94
CA SER A 186 39.89 13.64 37.15
C SER A 186 40.64 12.76 38.16
N GLU A 187 40.26 11.49 38.29
CA GLU A 187 40.94 10.50 39.16
C GLU A 187 42.33 10.15 38.61
N VAL A 188 42.45 9.89 37.31
CA VAL A 188 43.74 9.68 36.62
C VAL A 188 44.65 10.90 36.80
N SER A 189 44.14 12.13 36.63
CA SER A 189 44.93 13.34 36.85
C SER A 189 45.38 13.50 38.32
N GLN A 190 44.57 13.08 39.29
CA GLN A 190 44.96 13.07 40.69
C GLN A 190 46.05 12.02 40.97
N LEU A 191 45.90 10.81 40.43
CA LEU A 191 46.89 9.73 40.58
C LEU A 191 48.22 10.07 39.90
N GLN A 192 48.21 10.69 38.71
CA GLN A 192 49.41 11.20 38.04
C GLN A 192 50.13 12.26 38.88
N LYS A 193 49.39 13.21 39.49
CA LYS A 193 49.96 14.21 40.41
C LYS A 193 50.53 13.57 41.67
N GLN A 194 49.89 12.53 42.21
CA GLN A 194 50.42 11.78 43.35
C GLN A 194 51.67 10.98 42.98
N LEU A 195 51.73 10.38 41.79
CA LEU A 195 52.88 9.65 41.27
C LEU A 195 54.09 10.58 41.11
N ALA A 196 53.95 11.69 40.38
CA ALA A 196 55.01 12.68 40.23
C ALA A 196 55.50 13.25 41.59
N ALA A 197 54.58 13.47 42.54
CA ALA A 197 54.91 13.91 43.90
C ALA A 197 55.50 12.81 44.81
N LYS A 198 55.57 11.56 44.33
CA LYS A 198 56.29 10.43 44.95
C LYS A 198 57.63 10.21 44.27
N GLU A 199 57.69 10.29 42.94
CA GLU A 199 58.92 10.20 42.14
C GLU A 199 59.90 11.33 42.50
N ALA A 200 59.42 12.58 42.58
CA ALA A 200 60.24 13.70 43.06
C ALA A 200 60.84 13.44 44.46
N LYS A 201 60.07 12.82 45.36
CA LYS A 201 60.53 12.47 46.72
C LYS A 201 61.47 11.26 46.75
N LEU A 202 61.37 10.35 45.78
CA LEU A 202 62.35 9.29 45.61
C LEU A 202 63.68 9.90 45.15
N HIS A 203 63.66 10.77 44.14
CA HIS A 203 64.85 11.49 43.71
C HIS A 203 65.47 12.34 44.82
N ASP A 204 64.69 13.13 45.58
CA ASP A 204 65.19 13.87 46.75
C ASP A 204 65.95 12.94 47.73
N LEU A 205 65.40 11.75 48.01
CA LEU A 205 66.00 10.76 48.91
C LEU A 205 67.22 10.05 48.32
N GLU A 206 67.20 9.72 47.02
CA GLU A 206 68.34 9.16 46.29
C GLU A 206 69.52 10.15 46.26
N ASP A 207 69.20 11.43 46.09
CA ASP A 207 70.14 12.55 46.00
C ASP A 207 70.70 12.92 47.39
N ILE A 208 69.90 12.83 48.46
CA ILE A 208 70.39 12.85 49.86
C ILE A 208 71.31 11.65 50.12
N LEU A 209 70.90 10.43 49.77
CA LEU A 209 71.69 9.22 49.97
C LEU A 209 73.00 9.23 49.17
N ALA A 210 73.02 9.84 47.98
CA ALA A 210 74.23 10.07 47.19
C ALA A 210 75.19 11.04 47.89
N ARG A 211 74.68 12.14 48.45
CA ARG A 211 75.46 13.09 49.26
C ARG A 211 76.02 12.42 50.52
N GLU A 212 75.23 11.62 51.23
CA GLU A 212 75.68 10.86 52.41
C GLU A 212 76.75 9.82 52.05
N ARG A 213 76.61 9.12 50.93
CA ARG A 213 77.65 8.19 50.44
C ARG A 213 78.95 8.92 50.10
N GLU A 214 78.87 10.14 49.57
CA GLU A 214 80.04 10.96 49.26
C GLU A 214 80.70 11.57 50.51
N THR A 215 79.94 12.05 51.50
CA THR A 215 80.53 12.53 52.77
C THR A 215 81.18 11.39 53.56
N ASN A 216 80.55 10.21 53.60
CA ASN A 216 81.17 9.02 54.20
C ASN A 216 82.44 8.57 53.44
N ARG A 217 82.44 8.63 52.10
CA ARG A 217 83.62 8.33 51.27
C ARG A 217 84.78 9.29 51.57
N ARG A 218 84.51 10.59 51.69
CA ARG A 218 85.51 11.60 52.07
C ARG A 218 86.05 11.35 53.47
N LEU A 219 85.18 11.11 54.45
CA LEU A 219 85.58 10.79 55.82
C LEU A 219 86.46 9.53 55.90
N LEU A 220 86.13 8.48 55.12
CA LEU A 220 86.97 7.28 55.02
C LEU A 220 88.33 7.60 54.40
N SER A 221 88.39 8.36 53.30
CA SER A 221 89.63 8.79 52.66
C SER A 221 90.53 9.61 53.61
N ASP A 222 89.95 10.54 54.37
CA ASP A 222 90.67 11.31 55.39
C ASP A 222 91.19 10.42 56.52
N LYS A 223 90.44 9.40 56.95
CA LYS A 223 90.91 8.43 57.95
C LYS A 223 91.96 7.47 57.41
N GLU A 224 91.90 7.09 56.12
CA GLU A 224 92.96 6.33 55.46
C GLU A 224 94.25 7.17 55.33
N ARG A 225 94.13 8.47 55.04
CA ARG A 225 95.26 9.42 55.06
C ARG A 225 95.85 9.58 56.45
N GLU A 226 95.04 9.81 57.49
CA GLU A 226 95.50 9.87 58.89
C GLU A 226 96.23 8.57 59.29
N MET A 227 95.70 7.41 58.91
CA MET A 227 96.34 6.11 59.16
C MET A 227 97.63 5.92 58.36
N ALA A 228 97.73 6.45 57.15
CA ALA A 228 98.97 6.46 56.36
C ALA A 228 100.03 7.39 56.97
N GLU A 229 99.65 8.59 57.40
CA GLU A 229 100.54 9.52 58.12
C GLU A 229 101.04 8.91 59.44
N MET A 230 100.17 8.26 60.22
CA MET A 230 100.58 7.60 61.47
C MET A 230 101.52 6.41 61.22
N ARG A 231 101.31 5.64 60.14
CA ARG A 231 102.26 4.61 59.71
C ARG A 231 103.59 5.20 59.24
N ALA A 232 103.58 6.32 58.53
CA ALA A 232 104.80 6.99 58.08
C ALA A 232 105.60 7.54 59.28
N ARG A 233 104.94 8.18 60.26
CA ARG A 233 105.58 8.61 61.53
C ARG A 233 106.14 7.43 62.30
N MET A 234 105.41 6.31 62.38
CA MET A 234 105.90 5.09 63.04
C MET A 234 107.10 4.47 62.31
N GLN A 235 107.11 4.47 60.97
CA GLN A 235 108.26 4.00 60.20
C GLN A 235 109.47 4.93 60.39
N GLN A 236 109.28 6.24 60.31
CA GLN A 236 110.33 7.23 60.60
C GLN A 236 110.93 6.99 61.99
N GLN A 237 110.12 6.75 63.03
CA GLN A 237 110.63 6.42 64.36
C GLN A 237 111.43 5.10 64.39
N LEU A 238 111.02 4.07 63.64
CA LEU A 238 111.77 2.83 63.51
C LEU A 238 113.11 3.04 62.78
N ASP A 239 113.13 3.90 61.77
CA ASP A 239 114.34 4.26 61.01
C ASP A 239 115.30 5.09 61.87
N GLU A 240 114.79 6.08 62.63
CA GLU A 240 115.53 6.85 63.64
C GLU A 240 116.08 5.95 64.76
N TYR A 241 115.31 4.96 65.22
CA TYR A 241 115.80 3.95 66.18
C TYR A 241 116.87 3.03 65.58
N GLN A 242 116.81 2.72 64.28
CA GLN A 242 117.83 1.94 63.60
C GLN A 242 119.12 2.75 63.39
N GLU A 243 119.02 4.03 62.99
CA GLU A 243 120.18 4.92 62.91
C GLU A 243 120.83 5.10 64.30
N LEU A 244 120.03 5.29 65.35
CA LEU A 244 120.53 5.35 66.72
C LEU A 244 121.18 4.03 67.17
N LEU A 245 120.65 2.88 66.74
CA LEU A 245 121.26 1.56 66.98
C LEU A 245 122.57 1.40 66.22
N ASP A 246 122.67 1.87 64.98
CA ASP A 246 123.89 1.79 64.17
C ASP A 246 124.97 2.76 64.69
N ILE A 247 124.59 3.95 65.16
CA ILE A 247 125.47 4.84 65.94
C ILE A 247 125.91 4.15 67.24
N LYS A 248 125.01 3.45 67.94
CA LYS A 248 125.36 2.70 69.15
C LYS A 248 126.30 1.52 68.87
N LEU A 249 126.17 0.87 67.71
CA LEU A 249 127.08 -0.18 67.25
C LEU A 249 128.44 0.39 66.82
N ALA A 250 128.47 1.57 66.20
CA ALA A 250 129.71 2.29 65.93
C ALA A 250 130.41 2.69 67.24
N LEU A 251 129.69 3.19 68.23
CA LEU A 251 130.22 3.47 69.57
C LEU A 251 130.65 2.21 70.31
N ASP A 252 129.94 1.07 70.19
CA ASP A 252 130.43 -0.22 70.68
C ASP A 252 131.74 -0.62 69.99
N MET A 253 131.86 -0.39 68.68
CA MET A 253 133.08 -0.68 67.91
C MET A 253 134.23 0.24 68.30
N GLU A 254 133.99 1.52 68.55
CA GLU A 254 134.96 2.46 69.12
C GLU A 254 135.37 2.05 70.54
N ILE A 255 134.43 1.73 71.42
CA ILE A 255 134.71 1.22 72.77
C ILE A 255 135.51 -0.09 72.69
N ASN A 256 135.22 -0.97 71.73
CA ASN A 256 136.01 -2.18 71.50
C ASN A 256 137.36 -1.90 70.80
N ALA A 257 137.52 -0.78 70.10
CA ALA A 257 138.80 -0.32 69.57
C ALA A 257 139.68 0.34 70.65
N TYR A 258 139.09 1.11 71.57
CA TYR A 258 139.75 1.61 72.77
C TYR A 258 140.11 0.47 73.73
N ARG A 259 139.22 -0.52 73.90
CA ARG A 259 139.56 -1.78 74.56
C ARG A 259 140.66 -2.50 73.82
N LYS A 260 140.74 -2.50 72.49
CA LYS A 260 141.87 -3.08 71.75
C LYS A 260 143.19 -2.30 71.87
N LEU A 261 143.15 -0.98 72.08
CA LEU A 261 144.34 -0.22 72.44
C LEU A 261 144.80 -0.58 73.86
N LEU A 262 143.87 -0.71 74.80
CA LEU A 262 144.13 -1.15 76.17
C LEU A 262 144.60 -2.61 76.22
N GLU A 263 143.96 -3.52 75.49
CA GLU A 263 144.39 -4.91 75.27
C GLU A 263 145.77 -4.95 74.63
N GLY A 264 146.12 -4.02 73.72
CA GLY A 264 147.49 -3.91 73.17
C GLY A 264 148.52 -3.41 74.19
N GLU A 265 148.11 -2.57 75.15
CA GLU A 265 148.94 -2.16 76.28
C GLU A 265 149.01 -3.27 77.37
N GLU A 266 147.97 -4.09 77.50
CA GLU A 266 147.90 -5.29 78.34
C GLU A 266 148.53 -6.54 77.68
N GLU A 267 148.73 -6.54 76.35
CA GLU A 267 149.47 -7.58 75.61
C GLU A 267 150.98 -7.38 75.80
N ARG A 268 151.40 -6.14 76.10
CA ARG A 268 152.69 -5.82 76.74
C ARG A 268 152.81 -6.38 78.17
N LEU A 269 151.71 -6.86 78.76
CA LEU A 269 151.59 -7.39 80.12
C LEU A 269 151.02 -8.84 80.19
N ARG A 270 150.82 -9.50 79.04
CA ARG A 270 150.35 -10.90 78.87
C ARG A 270 149.01 -11.25 79.53
N LEU A 271 147.91 -10.69 79.06
CA LEU A 271 146.54 -11.17 79.34
C LEU A 271 145.80 -11.63 78.08
N SER A 272 144.89 -12.61 78.22
CA SER A 272 144.28 -13.39 77.13
C SER A 272 143.22 -14.36 77.70
N PRO A 273 142.25 -14.95 76.95
CA PRO A 273 141.74 -14.62 75.60
C PRO A 273 140.18 -14.66 75.46
N SER A 274 139.70 -14.49 74.21
CA SER A 274 138.62 -15.27 73.54
C SER A 274 137.15 -14.75 73.48
N PRO A 275 136.34 -15.09 72.43
CA PRO A 275 135.05 -14.41 72.12
C PRO A 275 133.82 -15.35 71.89
N SER A 276 132.79 -14.85 71.16
CA SER A 276 131.59 -15.53 70.57
C SER A 276 130.25 -15.44 71.38
N SER A 277 129.02 -15.67 70.86
CA SER A 277 128.51 -16.06 69.51
C SER A 277 126.97 -15.85 69.28
N HIS A 278 126.55 -15.71 67.99
CA HIS A 278 125.27 -16.16 67.34
C HIS A 278 123.90 -15.37 67.49
N LYS A 279 123.18 -15.01 66.39
CA LYS A 279 122.05 -15.65 65.60
C LYS A 279 120.62 -15.59 66.26
N GLY A 280 119.45 -15.41 65.59
CA GLY A 280 119.09 -14.97 64.22
C GLY A 280 117.64 -15.34 63.70
N ALA A 281 117.05 -14.52 62.79
CA ALA A 281 116.15 -14.82 61.62
C ALA A 281 114.63 -15.24 61.68
N SER A 282 113.86 -14.87 60.61
CA SER A 282 112.59 -15.44 60.00
C SER A 282 111.21 -14.73 60.22
N ARG A 283 110.12 -14.81 59.38
CA ARG A 283 109.80 -15.22 57.96
C ARG A 283 108.36 -14.79 57.49
N SER A 284 108.00 -14.92 56.19
CA SER A 284 106.73 -14.49 55.49
C SER A 284 106.61 -15.17 54.07
N ARG A 285 105.55 -15.27 53.23
CA ARG A 285 104.02 -15.31 53.19
C ARG A 285 103.53 -15.89 51.80
N LEU A 286 102.22 -16.02 51.50
CA LEU A 286 101.62 -16.58 50.23
C LEU A 286 100.33 -15.84 49.68
N SER A 287 99.50 -16.44 48.77
CA SER A 287 99.06 -15.81 47.48
C SER A 287 97.62 -16.09 46.84
N THR A 288 96.93 -15.04 46.31
CA THR A 288 96.12 -14.87 45.03
C THR A 288 94.78 -15.67 44.65
N PRO A 289 94.01 -15.43 43.50
CA PRO A 289 92.50 -15.47 43.41
C PRO A 289 91.83 -16.21 42.17
N GLY A 290 90.57 -15.91 41.71
CA GLY A 290 89.97 -16.43 40.42
C GLY A 290 88.51 -16.04 39.96
N SER A 291 88.14 -16.24 38.66
CA SER A 291 86.81 -16.00 37.95
C SER A 291 86.84 -16.43 36.41
N SER A 292 85.88 -16.27 35.45
CA SER A 292 84.49 -16.81 35.15
C SER A 292 84.15 -16.82 33.59
N LYS A 293 83.03 -17.40 33.05
CA LYS A 293 82.77 -17.54 31.55
C LYS A 293 81.32 -17.94 31.02
N LYS A 294 80.99 -17.67 29.71
CA LYS A 294 79.77 -18.02 28.80
C LYS A 294 78.62 -16.95 28.70
N ARG A 295 77.73 -16.75 27.68
CA ARG A 295 77.08 -17.39 26.44
C ARG A 295 75.80 -18.27 26.69
N LYS A 296 74.68 -18.29 25.92
CA LYS A 296 74.36 -18.28 24.42
C LYS A 296 72.98 -17.57 24.03
N LEU A 297 72.84 -17.21 22.73
CA LEU A 297 71.69 -16.86 21.80
C LEU A 297 70.35 -17.69 21.87
N GLU A 298 69.22 -17.19 21.32
CA GLU A 298 68.05 -17.94 20.76
C GLU A 298 67.31 -17.13 19.63
N ASP A 299 66.20 -17.65 19.07
CA ASP A 299 65.56 -17.32 17.76
C ASP A 299 64.18 -16.58 17.83
N SER A 300 63.53 -16.24 16.70
CA SER A 300 62.31 -15.38 16.61
C SER A 300 61.20 -15.89 15.66
N GLU A 301 59.91 -15.80 16.08
CA GLU A 301 58.71 -16.18 15.30
C GLU A 301 57.72 -15.02 15.06
N SER A 302 57.20 -14.88 13.83
CA SER A 302 56.17 -13.88 13.48
C SER A 302 54.75 -14.33 13.86
N ARG A 303 53.97 -13.46 14.52
CA ARG A 303 52.65 -13.81 15.10
C ARG A 303 51.48 -13.25 14.28
N THR A 304 50.73 -14.11 13.59
CA THR A 304 49.45 -13.71 12.95
C THR A 304 48.27 -13.82 13.92
N SER A 305 47.28 -12.93 13.78
CA SER A 305 46.06 -12.92 14.60
C SER A 305 44.78 -13.02 13.75
N PHE A 306 43.64 -13.34 14.39
CA PHE A 306 42.33 -13.39 13.73
C PHE A 306 41.26 -12.68 14.55
N SER A 307 40.51 -11.80 13.90
CA SER A 307 39.33 -11.15 14.48
C SER A 307 38.07 -11.96 14.18
N HIS A 308 37.27 -12.27 15.20
CA HIS A 308 36.05 -13.09 15.12
C HIS A 308 34.80 -12.28 15.44
N HIS A 309 33.87 -12.20 14.48
CA HIS A 309 32.55 -11.57 14.66
C HIS A 309 31.45 -12.60 14.43
N ALA A 310 30.50 -12.74 15.36
CA ALA A 310 29.38 -13.68 15.24
C ALA A 310 28.05 -13.03 15.60
N ARG A 311 26.98 -13.39 14.87
CA ARG A 311 25.59 -12.97 15.14
C ARG A 311 24.67 -14.18 14.99
N THR A 312 23.60 -14.24 15.75
CA THR A 312 22.59 -15.32 15.67
C THR A 312 21.24 -14.75 16.09
N SER A 313 20.24 -14.93 15.25
CA SER A 313 18.86 -14.45 15.41
C SER A 313 17.90 -15.61 15.73
N GLY A 314 18.20 -16.82 15.24
CA GLY A 314 17.42 -18.03 15.49
C GLY A 314 18.00 -18.97 16.55
N ARG A 315 17.39 -20.15 16.70
CA ARG A 315 17.79 -21.20 17.65
C ARG A 315 19.17 -21.81 17.37
N VAL A 316 19.63 -21.74 16.12
CA VAL A 316 20.87 -22.37 15.63
C VAL A 316 21.89 -21.30 15.22
N GLY A 317 23.08 -21.35 15.82
CA GLY A 317 24.19 -20.46 15.50
C GLY A 317 25.34 -21.16 14.79
N VAL A 318 26.14 -20.39 14.05
CA VAL A 318 27.43 -20.84 13.49
C VAL A 318 28.46 -20.85 14.63
N GLU A 319 28.70 -22.04 15.19
CA GLU A 319 29.54 -22.23 16.37
C GLU A 319 31.02 -22.02 16.02
N GLU A 320 31.49 -22.72 14.99
CA GLU A 320 32.90 -22.75 14.58
C GLU A 320 32.98 -22.92 13.07
N VAL A 321 34.04 -22.37 12.47
CA VAL A 321 34.35 -22.63 11.06
C VAL A 321 35.86 -22.72 10.91
N ASP A 322 36.31 -23.74 10.19
CA ASP A 322 37.72 -23.99 9.94
C ASP A 322 38.35 -22.93 9.01
N LEU A 323 39.62 -22.63 9.25
CA LEU A 323 40.40 -21.64 8.51
C LEU A 323 40.95 -22.17 7.18
N GLU A 324 41.22 -23.49 7.11
CA GLU A 324 41.67 -24.19 5.90
C GLU A 324 40.48 -24.71 5.05
N GLY A 325 39.25 -24.43 5.48
CA GLY A 325 38.02 -24.82 4.80
C GLY A 325 37.60 -26.28 5.02
N LYS A 326 38.12 -26.99 6.02
CA LYS A 326 37.79 -28.40 6.29
C LYS A 326 36.33 -28.61 6.70
N PHE A 327 35.75 -27.72 7.52
CA PHE A 327 34.37 -27.84 7.99
C PHE A 327 33.71 -26.53 8.44
N VAL A 328 32.37 -26.56 8.50
CA VAL A 328 31.52 -25.59 9.23
C VAL A 328 30.79 -26.37 10.34
N ARG A 329 30.78 -25.86 11.58
CA ARG A 329 30.00 -26.44 12.69
C ARG A 329 28.89 -25.50 13.15
N LEU A 330 27.67 -26.02 13.20
CA LEU A 330 26.49 -25.34 13.73
C LEU A 330 26.08 -25.95 15.07
N ARG A 331 25.52 -25.15 15.98
CA ARG A 331 24.90 -25.65 17.21
C ARG A 331 23.51 -25.05 17.43
N ASN A 332 22.53 -25.90 17.73
CA ASN A 332 21.27 -25.49 18.35
C ASN A 332 21.54 -25.11 19.81
N LYS A 333 21.35 -23.84 20.16
CA LYS A 333 21.55 -23.31 21.51
C LYS A 333 20.27 -23.24 22.34
N SER A 334 19.11 -23.64 21.78
CA SER A 334 17.86 -23.73 22.52
C SER A 334 17.64 -25.11 23.14
N ASN A 335 16.69 -25.13 24.08
CA ASN A 335 16.09 -26.30 24.72
C ASN A 335 15.05 -27.04 23.83
N GLU A 336 14.79 -26.58 22.61
CA GLU A 336 13.85 -27.20 21.67
C GLU A 336 14.53 -27.67 20.38
N ASP A 337 13.97 -28.68 19.73
CA ASP A 337 14.43 -29.16 18.41
C ASP A 337 14.15 -28.13 17.31
N GLN A 338 15.08 -27.97 16.35
CA GLN A 338 14.92 -27.08 15.20
C GLN A 338 14.86 -27.90 13.91
N ALA A 339 13.74 -27.82 13.17
CA ALA A 339 13.67 -28.29 11.80
C ALA A 339 14.50 -27.36 10.89
N MET A 340 15.40 -27.94 10.10
CA MET A 340 16.36 -27.23 9.22
C MET A 340 16.14 -27.60 7.74
N GLY A 341 14.97 -28.16 7.40
CA GLY A 341 14.67 -28.68 6.06
C GLY A 341 14.90 -27.62 4.98
N ASN A 342 15.75 -27.93 3.99
CA ASN A 342 16.13 -27.05 2.88
C ASN A 342 16.90 -25.77 3.26
N TRP A 343 17.26 -25.56 4.53
CA TRP A 343 18.12 -24.45 4.96
C TRP A 343 19.50 -24.54 4.29
N GLN A 344 20.20 -23.41 4.20
CA GLN A 344 21.46 -23.28 3.46
C GLN A 344 22.58 -22.74 4.36
N ILE A 345 23.80 -23.21 4.12
CA ILE A 345 25.02 -22.58 4.62
C ILE A 345 25.69 -21.94 3.41
N LYS A 346 25.84 -20.61 3.42
CA LYS A 346 26.50 -19.84 2.36
C LYS A 346 27.82 -19.27 2.89
N ARG A 347 28.93 -19.60 2.24
CA ARG A 347 30.30 -19.23 2.59
C ARG A 347 30.87 -18.32 1.50
N GLN A 348 31.33 -17.14 1.89
CA GLN A 348 32.00 -16.15 1.05
C GLN A 348 33.45 -16.04 1.53
N ASN A 349 34.41 -16.19 0.61
CA ASN A 349 35.84 -16.10 0.87
C ASN A 349 36.40 -14.95 0.03
N GLY A 350 36.74 -13.82 0.64
CA GLY A 350 37.05 -12.60 -0.13
C GLY A 350 35.96 -12.30 -1.17
N ASP A 351 36.39 -12.13 -2.43
CA ASP A 351 35.53 -11.91 -3.59
C ASP A 351 35.22 -13.19 -4.40
N ASP A 352 35.63 -14.38 -3.94
CA ASP A 352 35.34 -15.66 -4.61
C ASP A 352 33.84 -15.95 -4.73
N PRO A 353 33.39 -16.74 -5.73
CA PRO A 353 32.00 -17.17 -5.83
C PRO A 353 31.50 -17.90 -4.56
N PRO A 354 30.31 -17.55 -4.02
CA PRO A 354 29.87 -18.07 -2.72
C PRO A 354 29.51 -19.57 -2.73
N ILE A 355 30.31 -20.35 -2.02
CA ILE A 355 30.15 -21.78 -1.80
C ILE A 355 28.90 -22.02 -0.94
N THR A 356 27.93 -22.80 -1.45
CA THR A 356 26.61 -22.97 -0.80
C THR A 356 26.22 -24.44 -0.64
N TYR A 357 26.05 -24.87 0.62
CA TYR A 357 25.51 -26.19 1.01
C TYR A 357 24.01 -26.08 1.35
N ARG A 358 23.23 -27.14 1.11
CA ARG A 358 21.81 -27.24 1.48
C ARG A 358 21.53 -28.47 2.35
N PHE A 359 20.80 -28.29 3.44
CA PHE A 359 20.33 -29.38 4.30
C PHE A 359 19.22 -30.22 3.62
N PRO A 360 19.20 -31.55 3.81
CA PRO A 360 18.11 -32.40 3.32
C PRO A 360 16.73 -31.95 3.84
N PRO A 361 15.62 -32.16 3.08
CA PRO A 361 14.28 -31.65 3.43
C PRO A 361 13.74 -32.10 4.81
N LYS A 362 14.25 -33.21 5.36
CA LYS A 362 13.83 -33.78 6.65
C LYS A 362 14.91 -33.68 7.75
N PHE A 363 15.90 -32.78 7.60
CA PHE A 363 16.93 -32.60 8.63
C PHE A 363 16.39 -31.79 9.83
N THR A 364 16.57 -32.32 11.03
CA THR A 364 16.24 -31.67 12.31
C THR A 364 17.47 -31.71 13.22
N LEU A 365 17.83 -30.57 13.81
CA LEU A 365 18.92 -30.46 14.77
C LEU A 365 18.34 -30.37 16.18
N LYS A 366 18.62 -31.37 17.03
CA LYS A 366 17.99 -31.46 18.35
C LYS A 366 18.41 -30.33 19.30
N ALA A 367 17.64 -30.12 20.37
CA ALA A 367 18.01 -29.24 21.48
C ALA A 367 19.46 -29.47 21.94
N GLY A 368 20.24 -28.40 22.10
CA GLY A 368 21.66 -28.44 22.48
C GLY A 368 22.65 -29.05 21.46
N GLN A 369 22.16 -29.75 20.42
CA GLN A 369 22.98 -30.55 19.51
C GLN A 369 23.81 -29.68 18.55
N ALA A 370 25.02 -30.16 18.24
CA ALA A 370 25.85 -29.63 17.15
C ALA A 370 25.88 -30.58 15.94
N VAL A 371 26.00 -29.99 14.75
CA VAL A 371 26.29 -30.69 13.49
C VAL A 371 27.52 -30.07 12.84
N THR A 372 28.49 -30.91 12.48
CA THR A 372 29.66 -30.54 11.69
C THR A 372 29.44 -30.97 10.25
N ILE A 373 29.57 -30.03 9.31
CA ILE A 373 29.45 -30.27 7.88
C ILE A 373 30.87 -30.16 7.29
N TRP A 374 31.46 -31.33 7.08
CA TRP A 374 32.80 -31.51 6.53
C TRP A 374 32.79 -31.43 5.01
N ALA A 375 33.82 -30.85 4.42
CA ALA A 375 34.09 -30.98 2.99
C ALA A 375 34.69 -32.37 2.68
N SER A 376 34.55 -32.86 1.45
CA SER A 376 34.97 -34.22 1.09
C SER A 376 36.48 -34.45 1.14
N GLY A 377 37.29 -33.39 0.97
CA GLY A 377 38.75 -33.45 1.11
C GLY A 377 39.24 -33.50 2.56
N ALA A 378 38.36 -33.29 3.56
CA ALA A 378 38.74 -33.25 4.98
C ALA A 378 38.88 -34.65 5.63
N GLY A 379 38.66 -35.74 4.89
CA GLY A 379 38.85 -37.12 5.37
C GLY A 379 37.88 -37.62 6.45
N ALA A 380 36.88 -36.83 6.83
CA ALA A 380 35.96 -37.15 7.92
C ALA A 380 34.95 -38.26 7.57
N THR A 381 34.57 -39.06 8.57
CA THR A 381 33.55 -40.12 8.43
C THR A 381 32.13 -39.54 8.44
N HIS A 382 31.30 -39.99 7.49
CA HIS A 382 29.91 -39.57 7.39
C HIS A 382 29.03 -40.33 8.41
N SER A 383 28.57 -39.62 9.45
CA SER A 383 27.68 -40.15 10.49
C SER A 383 26.63 -39.09 10.90
N PRO A 384 25.54 -38.93 10.11
CA PRO A 384 24.45 -38.02 10.44
C PRO A 384 23.70 -38.42 11.72
N PRO A 385 23.02 -37.48 12.41
CA PRO A 385 22.94 -36.05 12.08
C PRO A 385 24.15 -35.23 12.53
N SER A 386 25.04 -35.75 13.38
CA SER A 386 26.13 -34.98 13.99
C SER A 386 27.34 -34.72 13.08
N ASN A 387 27.68 -35.65 12.17
CA ASN A 387 28.78 -35.50 11.20
C ASN A 387 28.28 -35.72 9.77
N VAL A 388 28.13 -34.64 9.01
CA VAL A 388 27.70 -34.66 7.61
C VAL A 388 28.92 -34.42 6.72
N VAL A 389 29.08 -35.20 5.64
CA VAL A 389 30.16 -35.02 4.66
C VAL A 389 29.55 -34.55 3.35
N TRP A 390 29.91 -33.35 2.92
CA TRP A 390 29.45 -32.77 1.67
C TRP A 390 30.28 -33.31 0.50
N LYS A 391 29.90 -34.50 0.02
CA LYS A 391 30.63 -35.24 -1.04
C LYS A 391 30.91 -34.44 -2.32
N ALA A 392 30.12 -33.40 -2.61
CA ALA A 392 30.20 -32.60 -3.83
C ALA A 392 31.17 -31.40 -3.78
N GLN A 393 31.84 -31.13 -2.65
CA GLN A 393 32.85 -30.07 -2.54
C GLN A 393 34.05 -30.55 -1.71
N SER A 394 35.26 -30.34 -2.22
CA SER A 394 36.52 -30.79 -1.58
C SER A 394 36.94 -29.88 -0.42
N SER A 395 36.59 -28.60 -0.44
CA SER A 395 36.81 -27.63 0.64
C SER A 395 35.66 -26.60 0.71
N TRP A 396 35.48 -25.98 1.89
CA TRP A 396 34.71 -24.74 2.07
C TRP A 396 35.49 -23.48 1.64
N GLY A 397 36.76 -23.65 1.27
CA GLY A 397 37.69 -22.59 0.89
C GLY A 397 38.28 -21.83 2.08
N SER A 398 39.51 -21.39 1.86
CA SER A 398 40.38 -20.67 2.78
C SER A 398 40.68 -19.26 2.24
N GLY A 399 41.19 -18.37 3.09
CA GLY A 399 41.46 -16.98 2.74
C GLY A 399 41.40 -16.07 3.97
N ASP A 400 41.69 -14.78 3.78
CA ASP A 400 41.92 -13.87 4.92
C ASP A 400 40.68 -13.06 5.33
N SER A 401 39.59 -13.12 4.55
CA SER A 401 38.28 -12.56 4.91
C SER A 401 37.21 -13.61 4.61
N LEU A 402 36.61 -14.18 5.66
CA LEU A 402 35.78 -15.38 5.58
C LEU A 402 34.42 -15.12 6.23
N ARG A 403 33.33 -15.13 5.46
CA ARG A 403 31.96 -14.91 5.96
C ARG A 403 31.10 -16.16 5.73
N THR A 404 30.68 -16.79 6.83
CA THR A 404 29.76 -17.94 6.80
C THR A 404 28.39 -17.50 7.31
N ALA A 405 27.36 -17.72 6.52
CA ALA A 405 25.96 -17.41 6.82
C ALA A 405 25.12 -18.69 6.87
N LEU A 406 24.18 -18.75 7.80
CA LEU A 406 23.12 -19.74 7.90
C LEU A 406 21.82 -19.08 7.47
N ILE A 407 21.20 -19.60 6.42
CA ILE A 407 20.03 -19.04 5.75
C ILE A 407 18.88 -20.03 5.89
N ASN A 408 17.71 -19.58 6.32
CA ASN A 408 16.55 -20.44 6.51
C ASN A 408 15.84 -20.80 5.17
N SER A 409 14.72 -21.53 5.26
CA SER A 409 13.88 -21.90 4.12
C SER A 409 13.30 -20.70 3.35
N ASN A 410 13.20 -19.54 3.99
CA ASN A 410 12.55 -18.32 3.48
C ASN A 410 13.57 -17.39 2.80
N GLY A 411 14.87 -17.69 2.89
CA GLY A 411 15.96 -16.83 2.39
C GLY A 411 16.54 -15.86 3.43
N GLU A 412 16.08 -15.91 4.69
CA GLU A 412 16.51 -15.00 5.75
C GLU A 412 17.80 -15.51 6.43
N GLU A 413 18.76 -14.62 6.68
CA GLU A 413 19.99 -14.94 7.42
C GLU A 413 19.73 -15.02 8.92
N VAL A 414 19.66 -16.24 9.46
CA VAL A 414 19.34 -16.51 10.86
C VAL A 414 20.58 -16.66 11.75
N ALA A 415 21.77 -16.84 11.18
CA ALA A 415 23.05 -16.66 11.88
C ALA A 415 24.18 -16.34 10.89
N MET A 416 25.24 -15.68 11.38
CA MET A 416 26.47 -15.47 10.63
C MET A 416 27.72 -15.49 11.52
N ARG A 417 28.86 -15.83 10.91
CA ARG A 417 30.20 -15.69 11.50
C ARG A 417 31.16 -15.13 10.45
N LYS A 418 31.80 -13.99 10.73
CA LYS A 418 32.88 -13.41 9.93
C LYS A 418 34.21 -13.59 10.67
N LEU A 419 35.23 -14.06 9.97
CA LEU A 419 36.61 -14.10 10.42
C LEU A 419 37.43 -13.20 9.49
N VAL A 420 38.41 -12.48 10.05
CA VAL A 420 39.40 -11.69 9.29
C VAL A 420 40.78 -11.98 9.86
N ARG A 421 41.77 -12.30 9.02
CA ARG A 421 43.18 -12.41 9.44
C ARG A 421 43.78 -11.01 9.53
N THR A 422 44.61 -10.79 10.53
CA THR A 422 45.46 -9.60 10.64
C THR A 422 46.88 -10.06 10.93
N VAL A 423 47.79 -9.78 10.00
CA VAL A 423 49.23 -9.94 10.21
C VAL A 423 49.67 -8.82 11.15
N ILE A 424 50.38 -9.15 12.22
CA ILE A 424 51.06 -8.18 13.07
C ILE A 424 52.49 -8.12 12.55
N ILE A 425 52.88 -6.96 12.04
CA ILE A 425 54.28 -6.62 11.77
C ILE A 425 54.79 -5.93 13.05
N ASN A 426 55.96 -6.32 13.50
CA ASN A 426 56.67 -5.57 14.54
C ASN A 426 57.53 -4.53 13.82
N ASP A 427 57.00 -3.33 13.65
CA ASP A 427 57.76 -2.19 13.13
C ASP A 427 58.53 -1.54 14.30
N ASP A 428 59.67 -2.15 14.65
CA ASP A 428 60.71 -1.53 15.47
C ASP A 428 61.66 -0.75 14.53
N GLU A 429 61.39 0.54 14.25
CA GLU A 429 62.38 1.58 13.88
C GLU A 429 61.71 2.97 13.69
N ASP A 430 61.83 3.79 14.74
CA ASP A 430 62.14 5.23 14.80
C ASP A 430 61.50 6.31 13.87
N GLU A 431 61.04 7.37 14.55
CA GLU A 431 61.19 8.82 14.27
C GLU A 431 61.51 9.31 12.82
N ASP A 432 60.59 10.06 12.19
CA ASP A 432 60.73 11.52 12.04
C ASP A 432 59.51 12.21 11.35
N ASP A 433 59.56 13.54 11.26
CA ASP A 433 58.44 14.47 11.01
C ASP A 433 57.97 14.69 9.54
N ASP A 434 56.82 15.36 9.48
CA ASP A 434 56.34 16.30 8.46
C ASP A 434 55.56 15.87 7.18
N GLU A 435 54.53 16.68 6.97
CA GLU A 435 53.47 16.72 5.96
C GLU A 435 53.94 16.63 4.47
N MET A 436 53.42 15.64 3.73
CA MET A 436 53.25 15.77 2.26
C MET A 436 52.12 14.88 1.71
N SER A 437 51.20 15.47 0.95
CA SER A 437 50.01 14.78 0.42
C SER A 437 50.24 14.12 -0.94
N ILE A 438 50.14 12.79 -1.03
CA ILE A 438 49.90 12.07 -2.30
C ILE A 438 48.78 11.02 -2.13
N HIS A 439 47.75 11.11 -2.98
CA HIS A 439 46.71 10.09 -3.07
C HIS A 439 47.22 8.77 -3.66
N HIS A 440 46.70 7.64 -3.16
CA HIS A 440 46.29 6.53 -4.04
C HIS A 440 44.95 5.93 -3.58
N ARG A 441 44.17 5.41 -4.54
CA ARG A 441 42.70 5.26 -4.38
C ARG A 441 42.16 4.04 -5.13
N HIS A 442 41.90 2.96 -4.40
CA HIS A 442 41.07 1.84 -4.87
C HIS A 442 39.97 1.56 -3.83
N HIS A 443 38.71 1.82 -4.18
CA HIS A 443 37.80 0.93 -4.90
C HIS A 443 37.19 -0.18 -4.02
N HIS A 444 36.09 0.17 -3.35
CA HIS A 444 34.92 -0.72 -3.27
C HIS A 444 33.68 0.14 -3.50
N GLY A 445 32.68 -0.41 -4.19
CA GLY A 445 31.40 0.24 -4.37
C GLY A 445 30.27 -0.76 -4.33
N SER A 446 29.14 -0.36 -3.77
CA SER A 446 27.82 -0.58 -4.39
C SER A 446 26.72 0.14 -3.59
N CYS A 447 26.13 1.16 -4.19
CA CYS A 447 24.69 1.36 -4.14
C CYS A 447 24.25 2.08 -5.43
N SER A 448 23.15 1.61 -6.02
CA SER A 448 22.66 2.08 -7.32
C SER A 448 21.58 3.15 -7.16
N GLY A 449 21.68 4.25 -7.89
CA GLY A 449 20.63 5.26 -8.01
C GLY A 449 20.82 6.09 -9.28
N SER A 450 19.79 6.18 -10.12
CA SER A 450 19.83 6.89 -11.40
C SER A 450 19.65 8.40 -11.23
N GLY A 451 20.50 9.21 -11.86
CA GLY A 451 20.35 10.66 -11.97
C GLY A 451 21.06 11.17 -13.22
N ASP A 452 20.29 11.70 -14.17
CA ASP A 452 20.77 12.34 -15.40
C ASP A 452 21.07 13.83 -15.12
N PRO A 453 22.04 14.49 -15.80
CA PRO A 453 22.52 15.80 -15.39
C PRO A 453 21.65 16.96 -15.91
N GLY A 454 21.49 18.00 -15.09
CA GLY A 454 20.77 19.23 -15.47
C GLY A 454 21.23 20.43 -14.65
N GLU A 455 21.63 21.50 -15.34
CA GLU A 455 22.34 22.63 -14.75
C GLU A 455 21.46 23.58 -13.90
N TYR A 456 22.16 24.35 -13.09
CA TYR A 456 21.69 25.50 -12.31
C TYR A 456 20.94 26.53 -13.18
N ASN A 457 19.73 26.92 -12.76
CA ASN A 457 19.18 28.24 -13.16
C ASN A 457 18.12 28.77 -12.19
N LEU A 458 18.52 29.71 -11.32
CA LEU A 458 17.63 30.47 -10.45
C LEU A 458 16.94 31.58 -11.25
N ARG A 459 15.80 31.27 -11.88
CA ARG A 459 14.88 32.29 -12.43
C ARG A 459 13.44 32.08 -11.94
N SER A 460 12.90 33.13 -11.34
CA SER A 460 11.57 33.17 -10.73
C SER A 460 10.47 32.81 -11.73
N ARG A 461 9.63 31.82 -11.40
CA ARG A 461 8.38 31.55 -12.12
C ARG A 461 7.19 32.13 -11.35
N THR A 462 6.51 33.09 -11.95
CA THR A 462 5.19 33.56 -11.52
C THR A 462 4.16 32.44 -11.69
N VAL A 463 3.30 32.26 -10.68
CA VAL A 463 2.15 31.33 -10.74
C VAL A 463 0.98 32.02 -11.43
N VAL A 464 0.32 31.33 -12.36
CA VAL A 464 -0.83 31.85 -13.14
C VAL A 464 -2.05 30.97 -12.86
N CYS A 465 -3.23 31.58 -12.73
CA CYS A 465 -4.48 30.85 -12.44
C CYS A 465 -5.00 30.10 -13.68
N GLY A 466 -5.27 28.80 -13.51
CA GLY A 466 -5.60 27.86 -14.58
C GLY A 466 -6.95 28.03 -15.29
N THR A 467 -7.73 29.07 -14.95
CA THR A 467 -9.07 29.33 -15.53
C THR A 467 -9.23 30.69 -16.18
N CYS A 468 -8.23 31.59 -16.12
CA CYS A 468 -8.34 32.93 -16.74
C CYS A 468 -7.05 33.50 -17.39
N GLY A 469 -5.87 32.92 -17.15
CA GLY A 469 -4.71 33.14 -18.03
C GLY A 469 -4.15 34.58 -18.12
N GLN A 470 -4.29 35.40 -17.07
CA GLN A 470 -3.66 36.72 -16.96
C GLN A 470 -2.77 36.79 -15.70
N PRO A 471 -1.65 37.54 -15.72
CA PRO A 471 -0.82 37.77 -14.54
C PRO A 471 -1.48 38.76 -13.57
N ALA A 472 -1.14 38.65 -12.28
CA ALA A 472 -1.67 39.53 -11.25
C ALA A 472 -0.64 40.60 -10.85
N ASP A 473 -0.90 41.85 -11.22
CA ASP A 473 -0.12 43.00 -10.75
C ASP A 473 -0.40 43.33 -9.28
N LYS A 474 0.61 43.86 -8.60
CA LYS A 474 0.50 44.42 -7.24
C LYS A 474 0.74 45.92 -7.25
N SER A 475 -0.28 46.70 -6.92
CA SER A 475 -0.13 48.05 -6.37
C SER A 475 -0.73 48.08 -4.96
N GLY A 476 -0.11 48.83 -4.05
CA GLY A 476 -0.40 48.75 -2.61
C GLY A 476 -1.14 49.95 -2.05
N THR A 477 -1.94 49.70 -1.01
CA THR A 477 -2.22 50.60 0.13
C THR A 477 -2.53 52.08 -0.14
N GLN A 478 -3.77 52.49 0.15
CA GLN A 478 -4.01 53.43 1.27
C GLN A 478 -5.49 53.45 1.71
N ASN A 479 -5.83 54.35 2.64
CA ASN A 479 -6.90 54.23 3.63
C ASN A 479 -8.25 54.89 3.26
N ALA A 480 -9.27 54.54 4.07
CA ALA A 480 -10.51 55.28 4.38
C ALA A 480 -11.70 55.23 3.40
N GLY A 481 -12.92 55.36 3.95
CA GLY A 481 -14.18 55.57 3.20
C GLY A 481 -15.41 54.82 3.72
N ILE A 482 -16.09 55.34 4.74
CA ILE A 482 -17.46 54.94 5.10
C ILE A 482 -18.44 55.61 4.14
N ASN A 483 -19.35 54.87 3.46
CA ASN A 483 -20.83 55.03 3.59
C ASN A 483 -21.70 54.18 2.63
N THR A 484 -22.99 54.08 2.99
CA THR A 484 -24.21 53.85 2.14
C THR A 484 -24.26 52.65 1.16
N MET A 485 -25.18 51.68 1.26
CA MET A 485 -26.68 51.71 1.25
C MET A 485 -27.31 51.77 -0.15
N SER A 486 -28.21 50.80 -0.43
CA SER A 486 -29.17 50.76 -1.55
C SER A 486 -28.58 50.66 -2.98
N SER A 487 -29.27 50.14 -4.00
CA SER A 487 -30.51 49.32 -4.10
C SER A 487 -30.55 48.67 -5.50
N GLY A 488 -31.40 47.67 -5.74
CA GLY A 488 -31.62 47.12 -7.08
C GLY A 488 -32.20 45.70 -7.09
N SER A 489 -33.47 45.56 -7.45
CA SER A 489 -34.17 44.27 -7.50
C SER A 489 -34.20 43.67 -8.91
N SER A 490 -34.54 42.37 -8.95
CA SER A 490 -35.30 41.70 -10.04
C SER A 490 -34.54 41.16 -11.26
N THR A 491 -34.79 39.86 -11.51
CA THR A 491 -35.12 39.21 -12.81
C THR A 491 -34.20 39.46 -14.03
N SER A 492 -33.75 38.45 -14.77
CA SER A 492 -34.58 37.37 -15.33
C SER A 492 -33.80 36.11 -15.71
N SER A 493 -34.54 35.05 -16.04
CA SER A 493 -34.08 33.84 -16.75
C SER A 493 -33.55 34.12 -18.17
N VAL A 494 -32.79 33.17 -18.74
CA VAL A 494 -33.07 32.51 -20.05
C VAL A 494 -32.13 31.30 -20.26
N THR A 495 -32.40 30.50 -21.29
CA THR A 495 -32.07 29.08 -21.46
C THR A 495 -30.70 28.71 -22.07
N VAL A 496 -30.33 27.46 -21.81
CA VAL A 496 -29.35 26.60 -22.51
C VAL A 496 -29.28 26.82 -24.03
N THR A 497 -28.07 26.80 -24.59
CA THR A 497 -27.82 26.32 -25.97
C THR A 497 -26.79 25.20 -25.97
N ARG A 498 -26.96 24.21 -26.86
CA ARG A 498 -26.14 22.99 -26.96
C ARG A 498 -25.39 23.04 -28.30
N SER A 499 -24.07 22.97 -28.27
CA SER A 499 -23.23 23.05 -29.48
C SER A 499 -22.31 21.84 -29.60
N TYR A 500 -22.75 20.83 -30.35
CA TYR A 500 -21.87 19.72 -30.75
C TYR A 500 -21.11 20.11 -32.02
N ARG A 501 -19.79 19.91 -32.03
CA ARG A 501 -18.99 19.88 -33.26
C ARG A 501 -18.52 18.45 -33.51
N SER A 502 -18.44 18.09 -34.79
CA SER A 502 -17.98 16.79 -35.29
C SER A 502 -16.58 16.93 -35.92
N MET A 503 -16.11 15.84 -36.54
CA MET A 503 -14.75 15.59 -37.05
C MET A 503 -13.72 15.28 -35.95
N GLY A 504 -12.80 14.30 -36.13
CA GLY A 504 -12.64 13.41 -37.29
C GLY A 504 -11.69 12.23 -37.01
N ASP A 505 -11.81 11.20 -37.85
CA ASP A 505 -11.19 9.87 -37.78
C ASP A 505 -9.64 9.85 -37.88
N SER A 506 -9.02 8.84 -37.24
CA SER A 506 -7.69 8.27 -37.54
C SER A 506 -7.42 7.05 -36.62
N GLY A 507 -7.76 5.84 -37.06
CA GLY A 507 -7.56 4.59 -36.29
C GLY A 507 -6.32 3.75 -36.69
N ILE A 508 -5.92 2.79 -35.83
CA ILE A 508 -5.06 1.61 -36.08
C ILE A 508 -5.13 0.69 -34.82
N GLY A 509 -5.01 -0.64 -35.00
CA GLY A 509 -4.64 -1.58 -33.90
C GLY A 509 -5.74 -2.56 -33.43
N LEU A 510 -5.86 -3.70 -34.11
CA LEU A 510 -6.85 -4.77 -33.85
C LEU A 510 -6.55 -5.63 -32.60
N GLY A 511 -7.59 -6.28 -32.06
CA GLY A 511 -7.52 -7.40 -31.12
C GLY A 511 -8.89 -8.07 -30.93
N ASP A 512 -9.00 -9.36 -31.26
CA ASP A 512 -10.30 -10.04 -31.43
C ASP A 512 -11.03 -10.46 -30.15
N SER A 513 -12.37 -10.41 -30.18
CA SER A 513 -13.21 -11.59 -29.93
C SER A 513 -14.65 -11.39 -30.44
N LEU A 514 -15.18 -12.39 -31.16
CA LEU A 514 -16.49 -12.34 -31.82
C LEU A 514 -17.54 -13.18 -31.06
N VAL A 515 -18.68 -12.57 -30.72
CA VAL A 515 -19.95 -13.29 -30.55
C VAL A 515 -21.08 -12.51 -31.23
N SER A 516 -21.38 -12.87 -32.48
CA SER A 516 -22.43 -12.24 -33.27
C SER A 516 -23.81 -12.81 -32.92
N ARG A 517 -24.81 -11.95 -32.73
CA ARG A 517 -26.21 -12.34 -32.96
C ARG A 517 -27.06 -11.14 -33.38
N ASN A 518 -27.53 -11.17 -34.63
CA ASN A 518 -28.33 -10.10 -35.20
C ASN A 518 -29.83 -10.31 -34.95
N TYR A 519 -30.57 -9.21 -35.05
CA TYR A 519 -31.99 -9.06 -34.73
C TYR A 519 -32.95 -9.84 -35.64
N LEU A 520 -34.16 -10.07 -35.15
CA LEU A 520 -35.39 -9.93 -35.95
C LEU A 520 -36.58 -9.55 -35.05
N LEU A 521 -37.45 -8.66 -35.54
CA LEU A 521 -38.70 -8.27 -34.90
C LEU A 521 -39.85 -9.18 -35.37
N GLY A 522 -40.81 -9.49 -34.49
CA GLY A 522 -41.99 -10.28 -34.82
C GLY A 522 -43.08 -10.15 -33.76
N SER A 523 -44.31 -9.85 -34.18
CA SER A 523 -45.41 -9.46 -33.31
C SER A 523 -46.31 -10.63 -32.83
N SER A 524 -47.23 -10.28 -31.91
CA SER A 524 -48.58 -10.87 -31.73
C SER A 524 -48.72 -12.33 -31.26
N SER A 525 -49.23 -12.48 -30.03
CA SER A 525 -50.00 -13.64 -29.54
C SER A 525 -51.28 -13.86 -30.37
N PRO A 526 -51.92 -15.05 -30.36
CA PRO A 526 -52.90 -15.32 -29.28
C PRO A 526 -53.20 -16.80 -28.91
N ARG A 527 -53.98 -16.90 -27.82
CA ARG A 527 -55.00 -17.94 -27.47
C ARG A 527 -54.60 -19.35 -27.00
N ARG A 528 -55.25 -19.68 -25.87
CA ARG A 528 -55.46 -21.00 -25.26
C ARG A 528 -55.97 -22.07 -26.24
N GLN A 529 -55.59 -23.33 -26.00
CA GLN A 529 -56.44 -24.50 -26.29
C GLN A 529 -57.14 -25.00 -25.01
N VAL A 530 -58.18 -25.83 -25.17
CA VAL A 530 -58.94 -26.46 -24.08
C VAL A 530 -59.23 -27.93 -24.44
N SER A 531 -58.68 -28.85 -23.66
CA SER A 531 -58.99 -30.30 -23.59
C SER A 531 -58.14 -30.92 -22.46
N ALA A 532 -58.47 -32.05 -21.83
CA ALA A 532 -59.77 -32.68 -21.57
C ALA A 532 -59.66 -33.52 -20.27
N VAL A 533 -60.78 -33.92 -19.69
CA VAL A 533 -60.87 -34.60 -18.38
C VAL A 533 -60.47 -36.08 -18.45
N PRO A 534 -59.82 -36.60 -17.39
CA PRO A 534 -60.31 -37.84 -16.76
C PRO A 534 -60.51 -37.71 -15.24
N ARG A 535 -61.51 -38.41 -14.70
CA ARG A 535 -61.72 -38.63 -13.25
C ARG A 535 -60.94 -39.86 -12.77
N PRO A 536 -60.56 -39.94 -11.48
CA PRO A 536 -61.28 -40.83 -10.53
C PRO A 536 -61.91 -40.00 -9.37
N TRP A 537 -63.10 -40.28 -8.82
CA TRP A 537 -63.62 -41.46 -8.09
C TRP A 537 -63.17 -41.55 -6.62
N VAL A 538 -64.16 -41.68 -5.71
CA VAL A 538 -64.07 -41.92 -4.25
C VAL A 538 -63.52 -40.71 -3.43
N GLN A 539 -64.12 -40.27 -2.31
CA GLN A 539 -65.31 -40.74 -1.58
C GLN A 539 -66.29 -39.59 -1.30
#